data_AF-A0A554ICH5-F1
#
_entry.id   AF-A0A554ICH5-F1
#
_cell.length_a   1.000
_cell.length_b   1.000
_cell.length_c   1.000
_cell.angle_alpha   90.00
_cell.angle_beta   90.00
_cell.angle_gamma   90.00
#
_symmetry.space_group_name_H-M   'P 1'
#
loop_
_entity.id
_entity.type
_entity.pdbx_description
1 polymer ?
#
loop_
_entity_poly.entity_id
_entity_poly.type
_entity_poly.pdbx_seq_one_letter_code
_entity_poly.pdbx_strand_id
1 'polypeptide(L)'
;QPFEGLVIAAKHGRGLDGTFTVRKIAEGVGVEKIYPLHSPTIDKIEILKTSKVRRAKLYYMRERSGKSAKMKGEVSMPEFQSETKNEA
;
A
#
# COMPACT_ATOMS: atom_id res chain seq x y z
N GLN A 1 9.50 5.94 -11.59
CA GLN A 1 8.10 5.92 -12.09
C GLN A 1 7.16 5.60 -10.93
N PRO A 2 6.11 6.39 -10.70
CA PRO A 2 5.15 6.12 -9.63
C PRO A 2 4.31 4.87 -9.93
N PHE A 3 4.05 4.06 -8.89
CA PHE A 3 3.16 2.91 -8.97
C PHE A 3 2.12 3.00 -7.88
N GLU A 4 0.93 3.47 -8.24
CA GLU A 4 -0.20 3.61 -7.34
C GLU A 4 -1.10 2.37 -7.41
N GLY A 5 -1.54 1.87 -6.26
CA GLY A 5 -2.53 0.81 -6.19
C GLY A 5 -2.89 0.45 -4.76
N LEU A 6 -3.71 -0.59 -4.63
CA LEU A 6 -4.14 -1.08 -3.35
C LEU A 6 -3.04 -1.93 -2.71
N VAL A 7 -2.68 -1.64 -1.47
CA VAL A 7 -1.84 -2.54 -0.67
C VAL A 7 -2.68 -3.76 -0.25
N ILE A 8 -2.31 -4.94 -0.75
CA ILE A 8 -3.04 -6.19 -0.49
C ILE A 8 -2.36 -7.08 0.55
N ALA A 9 -1.09 -6.86 0.84
CA ALA A 9 -0.36 -7.59 1.85
C ALA A 9 0.83 -6.76 2.35
N ALA A 10 1.13 -6.92 3.64
CA ALA A 10 2.41 -6.58 4.24
C ALA A 10 2.96 -7.84 4.91
N LYS A 11 4.26 -8.11 4.76
CA LYS A 11 4.94 -9.29 5.29
C LYS A 11 6.17 -8.85 6.09
N HIS A 12 6.59 -9.72 7.02
CA HIS A 12 7.78 -9.55 7.87
C HIS A 12 7.78 -8.32 8.81
N GLY A 13 6.68 -7.55 8.82
CA GLY A 13 6.44 -6.52 9.83
C GLY A 13 7.51 -5.44 9.81
N ARG A 14 8.20 -5.27 10.95
CA ARG A 14 9.30 -4.30 11.14
C ARG A 14 10.69 -4.90 10.87
N GLY A 15 10.77 -6.13 10.36
CA GLY A 15 12.04 -6.76 9.98
C GLY A 15 12.68 -6.06 8.77
N LEU A 16 13.99 -6.24 8.60
CA LEU A 16 14.72 -5.71 7.45
C LEU A 16 14.24 -6.31 6.11
N ASP A 17 13.67 -7.52 6.16
CA ASP A 17 13.00 -8.23 5.07
C ASP A 17 11.51 -7.84 4.91
N GLY A 18 11.08 -6.80 5.63
CA GLY A 18 9.77 -6.18 5.54
C GLY A 18 9.40 -5.86 4.10
N THR A 19 8.23 -6.33 3.65
CA THR A 19 7.74 -6.08 2.27
C THR A 19 6.27 -5.74 2.25
N PHE A 20 5.85 -5.00 1.23
CA PHE A 20 4.44 -4.74 0.94
C PHE A 20 4.13 -5.02 -0.52
N THR A 21 2.91 -5.46 -0.80
CA THR A 21 2.46 -5.81 -2.14
C THR A 21 1.36 -4.86 -2.58
N VAL A 22 1.60 -4.16 -3.69
CA VAL A 22 0.66 -3.21 -4.30
C VAL A 22 0.03 -3.86 -5.52
N ARG A 23 -1.30 -3.81 -5.61
CA ARG A 23 -2.10 -4.33 -6.72
C ARG A 23 -2.79 -3.19 -7.47
N LYS A 24 -2.67 -3.21 -8.80
CA LYS A 24 -3.37 -2.30 -9.73
C LYS A 24 -3.91 -3.11 -10.91
N ILE A 25 -5.04 -2.68 -11.48
CA ILE A 25 -5.44 -3.11 -12.82
C ILE A 25 -4.91 -2.06 -13.80
N ALA A 26 -3.99 -2.46 -14.68
CA ALA A 26 -3.43 -1.61 -15.72
C ALA A 26 -3.86 -2.19 -17.06
N GLU A 27 -4.54 -1.39 -17.89
CA GLU A 27 -4.98 -1.81 -19.24
C GLU A 27 -5.74 -3.14 -19.26
N GLY A 28 -6.59 -3.37 -18.25
CA GLY A 28 -7.37 -4.60 -18.12
C GLY A 28 -6.61 -5.80 -17.52
N VAL A 29 -5.30 -5.68 -17.29
CA VAL A 29 -4.48 -6.73 -16.70
C VAL A 29 -4.18 -6.43 -15.23
N GLY A 30 -4.35 -7.43 -14.36
CA GLY A 30 -4.00 -7.32 -12.95
C GLY A 30 -2.49 -7.38 -12.74
N VAL A 31 -1.88 -6.26 -12.34
CA VAL A 31 -0.45 -6.15 -12.06
C VAL A 31 -0.23 -6.05 -10.54
N GLU A 32 0.66 -6.88 -10.03
CA GLU A 32 1.11 -6.83 -8.63
C GLU A 32 2.61 -6.55 -8.58
N LYS A 33 3.01 -5.64 -7.69
CA LYS A 33 4.42 -5.35 -7.41
C LYS A 33 4.69 -5.52 -5.92
N ILE A 34 5.80 -6.18 -5.60
CA ILE A 34 6.28 -6.36 -4.23
C ILE A 34 7.45 -5.41 -4.02
N TYR A 35 7.38 -4.63 -2.95
CA TYR A 35 8.39 -3.65 -2.59
C TYR A 35 8.95 -3.97 -1.20
N PRO A 36 10.28 -4.04 -1.04
CA PRO A 36 10.90 -4.06 0.28
C PRO A 36 10.75 -2.69 0.96
N LEU A 37 10.39 -2.66 2.23
CA LEU A 37 10.19 -1.43 3.01
C LEU A 37 11.46 -0.58 3.12
N HIS A 38 12.63 -1.23 3.13
CA HIS A 38 13.94 -0.61 3.30
C HIS A 38 14.76 -0.56 2.01
N SER A 39 14.11 -0.65 0.84
CA SER A 39 14.82 -0.63 -0.43
C SER A 39 15.32 0.79 -0.79
N PRO A 40 16.60 0.97 -1.17
CA PRO A 40 17.12 2.27 -1.60
C PRO A 40 16.54 2.74 -2.95
N THR A 41 15.85 1.86 -3.68
CA THR A 41 15.20 2.21 -4.96
C THR A 41 13.87 2.93 -4.74
N ILE A 42 13.35 2.98 -3.51
CA ILE A 42 12.11 3.66 -3.17
C ILE A 42 12.46 5.04 -2.62
N ASP A 43 12.05 6.07 -3.36
CA ASP A 43 12.27 7.46 -2.96
C ASP A 43 11.26 7.92 -1.88
N LYS A 44 9.96 7.65 -2.11
CA LYS A 44 8.89 8.05 -1.19
C LYS A 44 7.72 7.08 -1.23
N ILE A 45 7.06 6.92 -0.07
CA ILE A 45 5.79 6.21 0.06
C ILE A 45 4.75 7.21 0.60
N GLU A 46 3.66 7.38 -0.13
CA GLU A 46 2.57 8.29 0.24
C GLU A 46 1.25 7.52 0.39
N ILE A 47 0.53 7.80 1.47
CA ILE A 47 -0.80 7.22 1.71
C ILE A 47 -1.84 8.16 1.10
N LEU A 48 -2.37 7.79 -0.07
CA LEU A 48 -3.39 8.60 -0.74
C LEU A 48 -4.79 8.40 -0.13
N LYS A 49 -5.09 7.18 0.32
CA LYS A 49 -6.41 6.81 0.84
C LYS A 49 -6.31 5.63 1.79
N THR A 50 -7.02 5.73 2.90
CA THR A 50 -7.21 4.66 3.88
C THR A 50 -8.60 4.06 3.74
N SER A 51 -8.72 2.76 4.06
CA SER A 51 -10.00 2.04 4.01
C SER A 51 -10.00 0.95 5.08
N LYS A 52 -11.11 0.82 5.80
CA LYS A 52 -11.24 -0.17 6.85
C LYS A 52 -11.45 -1.55 6.23
N VAL A 53 -10.52 -2.46 6.51
CA VAL A 53 -10.56 -3.86 6.05
C VAL A 53 -10.57 -4.82 7.23
N ARG A 54 -11.15 -6.00 7.04
CA ARG A 54 -11.27 -7.02 8.10
C ARG A 54 -10.13 -8.04 8.12
N ARG A 55 -9.34 -8.12 7.03
CA ARG A 55 -8.28 -9.12 6.84
C ARG A 55 -6.96 -8.40 6.60
N ALA A 56 -5.87 -8.92 7.17
CA ALA A 56 -4.53 -8.40 6.92
C ALA A 56 -4.04 -8.66 5.48
N LYS A 57 -4.48 -9.76 4.87
CA LYS A 57 -4.20 -10.12 3.48
C LYS A 57 -5.47 -10.04 2.65
N LEU A 58 -5.45 -9.24 1.60
CA LEU A 58 -6.58 -8.92 0.74
C LEU A 58 -6.52 -9.68 -0.60
N TYR A 59 -6.00 -10.90 -0.61
CA TYR A 59 -5.88 -11.70 -1.84
C TYR A 59 -7.22 -11.94 -2.56
N TYR A 60 -8.33 -11.88 -1.82
CA TYR A 60 -9.67 -11.92 -2.40
C TYR A 60 -9.96 -10.76 -3.37
N MET A 61 -9.17 -9.68 -3.35
CA MET A 61 -9.26 -8.57 -4.32
C MET A 61 -8.70 -8.95 -5.69
N ARG A 62 -8.11 -10.14 -5.84
CA ARG A 62 -7.68 -10.66 -7.15
C ARG A 62 -8.84 -11.04 -8.04
N GLU A 63 -9.89 -11.60 -7.43
CA GLU A 63 -11.08 -12.11 -8.10
C GLU A 63 -12.20 -11.06 -8.21
N ARG A 64 -12.09 -9.96 -7.45
CA ARG A 64 -13.10 -8.91 -7.43
C ARG A 64 -12.87 -7.85 -8.48
N SER A 65 -13.95 -7.44 -9.12
CA SER A 65 -13.98 -6.34 -10.09
C SER A 65 -15.23 -5.48 -9.92
N GLY A 66 -15.21 -4.28 -10.50
CA GLY A 66 -16.32 -3.33 -10.49
C GLY A 66 -16.77 -2.94 -9.08
N LYS A 67 -18.08 -3.03 -8.82
CA LYS A 67 -18.69 -2.61 -7.54
C LYS A 67 -18.17 -3.43 -6.34
N SER A 68 -17.87 -4.71 -6.54
CA SER A 68 -17.42 -5.60 -5.46
C SER A 68 -15.97 -5.32 -5.00
N ALA A 69 -15.16 -4.72 -5.87
CA ALA A 69 -13.80 -4.29 -5.58
C ALA A 69 -13.74 -2.90 -4.91
N LYS A 70 -14.86 -2.17 -4.86
CA LYS A 70 -14.89 -0.83 -4.26
C LYS A 70 -14.82 -0.94 -2.74
N MET A 71 -13.82 -0.32 -2.13
CA MET A 71 -13.72 -0.22 -0.67
C MET A 71 -14.40 1.05 -0.16
N LYS A 72 -15.04 0.92 1.02
CA LYS A 72 -15.55 2.05 1.78
C LYS A 72 -14.36 2.73 2.44
N GLY A 73 -13.98 3.89 1.90
CA GLY A 73 -12.91 4.70 2.46
C GLY A 73 -13.42 5.57 3.59
N GLU A 74 -12.60 5.75 4.60
CA GLU A 74 -12.67 6.89 5.51
C GLU A 74 -11.56 7.83 5.05
N VAL A 75 -11.87 9.09 4.73
CA VAL A 75 -10.84 10.07 4.39
C VAL A 75 -10.29 10.59 5.71
N SER A 76 -9.46 9.79 6.37
CA SER A 76 -8.56 10.30 7.40
C SER A 76 -7.20 10.40 6.76
N MET A 77 -6.75 11.62 6.51
CA MET A 77 -5.31 11.85 6.33
C MET A 77 -4.68 11.53 7.69
N PRO A 78 -3.82 10.49 7.79
CA PRO A 78 -3.03 10.35 9.00
C PRO A 78 -2.13 11.60 9.10
N GLU A 79 -2.12 12.25 10.26
CA GLU A 79 -1.13 13.28 10.57
C GLU A 79 0.25 12.63 10.45
N PHE A 80 0.98 12.98 9.39
CA PHE A 80 2.35 12.55 9.25
C PHE A 80 3.16 13.36 10.26
N GLN A 81 3.54 12.74 11.40
CA GLN A 81 4.53 13.32 12.29
C GLN A 81 5.84 13.36 11.50
N SER A 82 6.14 14.50 10.90
CA SER A 82 7.49 14.81 10.48
C SER A 82 8.33 14.77 11.76
N GLU A 83 9.07 13.68 11.97
CA GLU A 83 10.22 13.72 12.86
C GLU A 83 11.15 14.80 12.29
N THR A 84 11.06 16.02 12.83
CA THR A 84 12.16 16.96 12.86
C THR A 84 13.28 16.25 13.61
N LYS A 85 14.14 15.55 12.87
CA LYS A 85 15.45 15.17 13.37
C LYS A 85 16.24 16.47 13.55
N ASN A 86 16.33 16.88 14.82
CA ASN A 86 17.45 17.57 15.45
C ASN A 86 18.50 18.14 14.48
N GLU A 87 18.47 19.45 14.28
CA GLU A 87 19.67 20.23 14.00
C GLU A 87 20.12 20.91 15.30
N ALA A 88 21.41 20.69 15.61
CA ALA A 88 22.25 21.27 16.67
C ALA A 88 22.00 20.81 18.13
#